data_AF-A0A510DSC7-F1
#
_entry.id   AF-A0A510DSC7-F1
#
_cell.length_a   1.000
_cell.length_b   1.000
_cell.length_c   1.000
_cell.angle_alpha   90.00
_cell.angle_beta   90.00
_cell.angle_gamma   90.00
#
_symmetry.space_group_name_H-M   'P 1'
#
loop_
_entity.id
_entity.type
_entity.pdbx_description
1 polymer ?
#
loop_
_entity_poly.entity_id
_entity_poly.type
_entity_poly.pdbx_seq_one_letter_code
_entity_poly.pdbx_strand_id
1 'polypeptide(L)' 'MNIKMWGPILAGAVVIAIGILLLVGYGFSFMNHPTAFAFSYAGADYLGMSLNVVGLALVMIGGVFKK' A
#
# COMPACT_ATOMS: atom_id res chain seq x y z
N MET A 1 8.25 -24.35 3.80
CA MET A 1 7.78 -22.95 3.94
C MET A 1 6.40 -22.98 4.62
N ASN A 2 6.23 -22.36 5.80
CA ASN A 2 4.90 -22.28 6.43
C ASN A 2 4.00 -21.38 5.58
N ILE A 3 3.12 -21.99 4.77
CA ILE A 3 2.23 -21.27 3.84
C ILE A 3 1.28 -20.33 4.60
N LYS A 4 0.87 -20.69 5.83
CA LYS A 4 0.01 -19.86 6.67
C LYS A 4 0.71 -18.59 7.17
N MET A 5 2.04 -18.61 7.27
CA MET A 5 2.86 -17.44 7.60
C MET A 5 3.23 -16.66 6.34
N TRP A 6 3.87 -17.33 5.37
CA TRP A 6 4.47 -16.68 4.21
C TRP A 6 3.44 -16.21 3.17
N GLY A 7 2.30 -16.89 3.03
CA GLY A 7 1.25 -16.50 2.09
C GLY A 7 0.72 -15.09 2.37
N PRO A 8 0.21 -14.80 3.57
CA PRO A 8 -0.26 -13.47 3.95
C PRO A 8 0.86 -12.40 3.88
N ILE A 9 2.09 -12.75 4.29
CA ILE A 9 3.23 -11.81 4.24
C ILE A 9 3.55 -11.40 2.80
N LEU A 10 3.64 -12.37 1.87
CA LEU A 10 3.94 -12.09 0.47
C LEU A 10 2.79 -11.31 -0.20
N ALA A 11 1.55 -11.71 0.05
CA ALA A 11 0.38 -10.99 -0.45
C ALA A 11 0.35 -9.54 0.08
N GLY A 12 0.60 -9.34 1.38
CA GLY A 12 0.67 -8.01 1.99
C GLY A 12 1.79 -7.15 1.42
N ALA A 13 2.98 -7.73 1.19
CA ALA A 13 4.10 -7.03 0.57
C ALA A 13 3.79 -6.56 -0.85
N VAL A 14 3.12 -7.39 -1.67
CA VAL A 14 2.66 -7.00 -3.01
C VAL A 14 1.66 -5.84 -2.95
N VAL A 15 0.68 -5.92 -2.03
CA VAL A 15 -0.31 -4.86 -1.86
C VAL A 15 0.34 -3.54 -1.44
N ILE A 16 1.30 -3.57 -0.51
CA ILE A 16 2.08 -2.40 -0.10
C ILE A 16 2.86 -1.82 -1.29
N ALA A 17 3.51 -2.66 -2.10
CA ALA A 17 4.25 -2.19 -3.26
C ALA A 17 3.35 -1.42 -4.25
N ILE A 18 2.14 -1.92 -4.50
CA ILE A 18 1.15 -1.23 -5.34
C ILE A 18 0.73 0.11 -4.71
N GLY A 19 0.45 0.13 -3.40
CA GLY A 19 0.09 1.37 -2.69
C GLY A 19 1.18 2.44 -2.75
N ILE A 20 2.45 2.04 -2.59
CA ILE A 20 3.60 2.93 -2.76
C ILE A 20 3.69 3.49 -4.18
N LEU A 21 3.53 2.65 -5.20
CA LEU A 21 3.57 3.11 -6.60
C LEU A 21 2.51 4.16 -6.90
N LEU A 22 1.30 4.00 -6.36
CA LEU A 22 0.23 4.99 -6.50
C LEU A 22 0.58 6.32 -5.82
N LEU A 23 1.14 6.27 -4.60
CA LEU A 23 1.58 7.47 -3.88
C LEU A 23 2.75 8.18 -4.59
N VAL A 24 3.69 7.42 -5.16
CA VAL A 24 4.79 7.95 -5.96
C VAL A 24 4.25 8.62 -7.23
N GLY A 25 3.34 7.95 -7.97
CA GLY A 25 2.71 8.52 -9.16
C GLY A 25 1.90 9.79 -8.85
N TYR A 26 1.17 9.80 -7.74
CA TYR A 26 0.50 10.99 -7.22
C TYR A 26 1.51 12.11 -6.92
N GLY A 27 2.62 11.79 -6.25
CA GLY A 27 3.74 12.72 -6.01
C GLY A 27 4.30 13.33 -7.30
N PHE A 28 4.52 12.52 -8.34
CA PHE A 28 4.99 12.98 -9.64
C PHE A 28 4.02 13.93 -10.34
N SER A 29 2.70 13.75 -10.15
CA SER A 29 1.70 14.64 -10.75
C SER A 29 1.86 16.10 -10.31
N PHE A 30 2.35 16.33 -9.08
CA PHE A 30 2.61 17.67 -8.55
C PHE A 30 3.84 18.36 -9.11
N MET A 31 4.85 17.59 -9.53
CA MET A 31 6.03 18.18 -10.17
C MET A 31 5.68 18.80 -11.53
N ASN A 32 4.65 18.27 -12.21
CA ASN A 32 4.17 18.82 -13.47
C ASN A 32 3.11 19.92 -13.27
N HIS A 33 2.31 19.84 -12.20
CA HIS A 33 1.25 20.81 -11.88
C HIS A 33 1.18 21.11 -10.36
N PRO A 34 1.97 22.08 -9.86
CA PRO A 34 2.13 22.31 -8.41
C PRO A 34 0.86 22.82 -7.70
N THR A 35 -0.10 23.40 -8.43
CA THR A 35 -1.40 23.81 -7.89
C THR A 35 -2.41 22.66 -7.76
N ALA A 36 -2.08 21.47 -8.24
CA ALA A 36 -2.95 20.29 -8.16
C ALA A 36 -2.93 19.62 -6.77
N PHE A 37 -2.23 20.18 -5.78
CA PHE A 37 -2.12 19.69 -4.41
C PHE A 37 -3.46 19.83 -3.65
N ALA A 38 -4.44 19.05 -4.07
CA ALA A 38 -5.73 18.90 -3.44
C ALA A 38 -5.92 17.43 -3.10
N PHE A 39 -5.82 17.10 -1.81
CA PHE A 39 -6.20 15.77 -1.32
C PHE A 39 -7.66 15.52 -1.69
N SER A 40 -7.91 14.43 -2.42
CA SER A 40 -9.24 14.05 -2.85
C SER A 40 -9.62 12.75 -2.17
N TYR A 41 -10.78 12.72 -1.52
CA TYR A 41 -11.30 11.51 -0.89
C TYR A 41 -11.58 10.36 -1.88
N ALA A 42 -11.54 10.63 -3.18
CA ALA A 42 -11.61 9.64 -4.25
C ALA A 42 -10.32 9.56 -5.10
N GLY A 43 -9.24 10.18 -4.64
CA GLY A 43 -7.97 10.29 -5.35
C GLY A 43 -7.05 9.09 -5.16
N ALA A 44 -5.99 9.06 -5.98
CA ALA A 44 -4.96 8.02 -5.93
C ALA A 44 -4.20 7.98 -4.60
N ASP A 45 -4.18 9.10 -3.87
CA ASP A 45 -3.65 9.26 -2.52
C ASP A 45 -4.39 8.41 -1.49
N TYR A 46 -5.72 8.52 -1.43
CA TYR A 46 -6.54 7.76 -0.50
C TYR A 46 -6.50 6.25 -0.81
N LEU A 47 -6.49 5.90 -2.09
CA LEU A 47 -6.33 4.51 -2.53
C LEU A 47 -4.95 3.95 -2.15
N GLY A 48 -3.87 4.71 -2.39
CA GLY A 48 -2.51 4.29 -2.04
C GLY A 48 -2.32 4.11 -0.52
N MET A 49 -2.86 5.03 0.29
CA MET A 49 -2.83 4.92 1.74
C MET A 49 -3.64 3.73 2.27
N SER A 50 -4.86 3.53 1.78
CA SER A 50 -5.71 2.40 2.21
C SER A 50 -5.12 1.04 1.83
N LEU A 51 -4.53 0.90 0.64
CA LEU A 51 -3.81 -0.32 0.24
C LEU A 51 -2.63 -0.60 1.17
N ASN A 52 -1.86 0.41 1.55
CA ASN A 52 -0.74 0.23 2.49
C ASN A 52 -1.21 -0.25 3.86
N VAL A 53 -2.34 0.25 4.36
CA VAL A 53 -2.93 -0.22 5.63
C VAL A 53 -3.39 -1.67 5.52
N VAL A 54 -4.08 -2.04 4.44
CA VAL A 54 -4.53 -3.42 4.21
C VAL A 54 -3.34 -4.37 4.06
N GLY A 55 -2.32 -3.97 3.30
CA GLY A 55 -1.11 -4.77 3.11
C GLY A 55 -0.32 -4.96 4.41
N LEU A 56 -0.24 -3.94 5.25
CA LEU A 56 0.35 -4.04 6.60
C LEU A 56 -0.44 -5.05 7.46
N ALA A 57 -1.77 -4.98 7.45
CA ALA A 57 -2.60 -5.92 8.19
C ALA A 57 -2.35 -7.38 7.77
N LEU A 58 -2.21 -7.65 6.46
CA LEU A 58 -1.88 -8.98 5.94
C LEU A 58 -0.51 -9.47 6.42
N VAL A 59 0.50 -8.60 6.44
CA VAL A 59 1.84 -8.93 6.98
C VAL A 59 1.76 -9.26 8.46
N MET A 60 1.02 -8.46 9.24
CA MET A 60 0.83 -8.71 10.68
C MET A 60 0.12 -10.04 10.94
N ILE A 61 -0.94 -10.35 10.18
CA ILE A 61 -1.66 -11.63 10.26
C ILE A 61 -0.70 -12.79 10.00
N GLY A 62 0.12 -12.71 8.94
CA GLY A 62 1.13 -13.74 8.68
C GLY A 62 2.14 -13.87 9.82
N GLY A 63 2.56 -12.75 10.42
CA GLY A 63 3.45 -12.72 11.59
C GLY A 63 2.92 -13.44 12.83
N VAL A 64 1.59 -13.48 13.02
CA VAL A 64 0.96 -14.27 14.11
C VAL A 64 1.28 -15.76 13.98
N PHE A 65 1.44 -16.26 12.75
CA PHE A 65 1.74 -17.67 12.45
C PHE A 65 3.24 -17.98 12.40
N LYS A 66 4.11 -17.12 12.95
CA LYS A 66 5.57 -17.32 13.00
C LYS A 66 6.02 -18.47 13.91
N LYS A 67 5.12 -18.98 14.76
CA LYS A 67 5.39 -20.12 15.64
C LYS A 67 5.69 -21.40 14.85
#